data_AF-A0A1V9GCI0-F1
#
_entry.id   AF-A0A1V9GCI0-F1
#
_cell.length_a   1.000
_cell.length_b   1.000
_cell.length_c   1.000
_cell.angle_alpha   90.00
_cell.angle_beta   90.00
_cell.angle_gamma   90.00
#
_symmetry.space_group_name_H-M   'P 1'
#
loop_
_entity.id
_entity.type
_entity.pdbx_description
1 polymer ?
#
loop_
_entity_poly.entity_id
_entity_poly.type
_entity_poly.pdbx_seq_one_letter_code
_entity_poly.pdbx_strand_id
1 'polypeptide(L)'
;MTTKNLVPALLSVLLFAACSKDNSTDIANPEQEKNTNEYRPVNTMSIDDLVLYTTGQEHRDPNMIKDFMTRNFPDYVNHFQYGQKSSNDHGINSTMELLENNRVKLNGTIMNIVSKTDKEMLVSPPDSTNMPGPDTFLGHCMLLHTQVPQYNPYYICESAGGNCKKYRQTYPIIISGNDYYLPLLKYAVKSNCNIFTHSSKPMPNYFNRNLLNGMVQNKDSVLVQVSRVQITK
;
A
#
# COMPACT_ATOMS: atom_id res chain seq x y z
N MET A 1 28.32 -15.16 75.71
CA MET A 1 26.89 -14.80 75.82
C MET A 1 26.43 -14.37 74.43
N THR A 2 25.97 -15.34 73.62
CA THR A 2 24.57 -15.77 73.44
C THR A 2 23.84 -14.95 72.38
N THR A 3 23.93 -15.53 71.18
CA THR A 3 22.97 -15.58 70.07
C THR A 3 21.50 -15.40 70.41
N LYS A 4 20.77 -14.85 69.43
CA LYS A 4 19.43 -15.24 68.88
C LYS A 4 18.46 -14.05 68.84
N ASN A 5 17.99 -13.73 67.63
CA ASN A 5 16.60 -13.94 67.24
C ASN A 5 16.42 -13.60 65.75
N LEU A 6 16.61 -14.62 64.90
CA LEU A 6 15.72 -14.88 63.76
C LEU A 6 14.30 -15.06 64.32
N VAL A 7 13.28 -14.54 63.62
CA VAL A 7 11.89 -15.03 63.53
C VAL A 7 11.02 -13.91 62.91
N PRO A 8 10.15 -14.17 61.91
CA PRO A 8 10.39 -14.93 60.67
C PRO A 8 9.66 -14.33 59.45
N ALA A 9 10.00 -14.86 58.27
CA ALA A 9 9.12 -14.90 57.11
C ALA A 9 7.79 -15.60 57.45
N LEU A 10 6.70 -14.85 57.52
CA LEU A 10 5.33 -15.36 57.73
C LEU A 10 4.29 -14.32 57.28
N LEU A 11 4.34 -13.93 56.01
CA LEU A 11 3.28 -13.13 55.37
C LEU A 11 3.11 -13.48 53.89
N SER A 12 3.25 -14.77 53.61
CA SER A 12 2.73 -15.42 52.41
C SER A 12 1.96 -16.65 52.88
N VAL A 13 0.78 -16.88 52.28
CA VAL A 13 -0.23 -17.89 52.64
C VAL A 13 -1.27 -17.38 53.64
N LEU A 14 -2.21 -16.59 53.15
CA LEU A 14 -3.61 -16.50 53.61
C LEU A 14 -4.30 -15.50 52.70
N LEU A 15 -4.93 -15.98 51.61
CA LEU A 15 -6.05 -15.36 50.89
C LEU A 15 -6.52 -16.21 49.66
N PHE A 16 -6.09 -17.48 49.56
CA PHE A 16 -6.84 -18.49 48.81
C PHE A 16 -7.76 -19.24 49.77
N ALA A 17 -9.06 -19.33 49.41
CA ALA A 17 -10.15 -20.10 50.03
C ALA A 17 -11.13 -19.34 50.97
N ALA A 18 -11.99 -18.51 50.37
CA ALA A 18 -13.43 -18.38 50.67
C ALA A 18 -14.03 -17.62 49.47
N CYS A 19 -15.00 -18.07 48.69
CA CYS A 19 -16.16 -18.88 48.99
C CYS A 19 -16.44 -19.91 47.87
N SER A 20 -16.63 -21.15 48.26
CA SER A 20 -17.52 -22.07 47.56
C SER A 20 -18.96 -21.66 47.89
N LYS A 21 -19.83 -21.53 46.88
CA LYS A 21 -21.26 -21.82 47.02
C LYS A 21 -21.84 -22.29 45.69
N ASP A 22 -22.64 -23.35 45.82
CA ASP A 22 -23.16 -24.26 44.81
C ASP A 22 -23.97 -23.70 43.63
N ASN A 23 -24.00 -24.53 42.59
CA ASN A 23 -24.84 -24.54 41.41
C ASN A 23 -26.33 -24.22 41.67
N SER A 24 -26.93 -23.40 40.80
CA SER A 24 -28.22 -23.70 40.14
C SER A 24 -28.70 -22.53 39.27
N THR A 25 -29.26 -22.92 38.12
CA THR A 25 -30.24 -22.23 37.25
C THR A 25 -29.75 -21.17 36.24
N ASP A 26 -29.85 -21.60 34.98
CA ASP A 26 -29.85 -20.85 33.74
C ASP A 26 -30.55 -19.49 33.80
N ILE A 27 -29.85 -18.46 33.32
CA ILE A 27 -30.46 -17.39 32.53
C ILE A 27 -29.58 -17.19 31.29
N ALA A 28 -30.10 -17.65 30.16
CA ALA A 28 -29.58 -17.36 28.84
C ALA A 28 -29.83 -15.89 28.47
N ASN A 29 -28.76 -15.13 28.15
CA ASN A 29 -28.66 -14.09 27.09
C ASN A 29 -27.43 -13.18 27.31
N PRO A 30 -26.99 -12.39 26.33
CA PRO A 30 -26.51 -12.72 24.99
C PRO A 30 -25.10 -12.14 24.76
N GLU A 31 -24.42 -12.55 23.69
CA GLU A 31 -23.25 -11.86 23.10
C GLU A 31 -22.02 -11.64 24.01
N GLN A 32 -20.97 -12.41 23.73
CA GLN A 32 -19.61 -12.13 24.17
C GLN A 32 -19.26 -10.66 23.93
N GLU A 33 -19.11 -9.88 25.01
CA GLU A 33 -18.50 -8.57 24.97
C GLU A 33 -17.11 -8.71 24.33
N LYS A 34 -17.02 -8.29 23.05
CA LYS A 34 -15.75 -8.09 22.38
C LYS A 34 -14.96 -7.09 23.21
N ASN A 35 -13.84 -7.55 23.77
CA ASN A 35 -12.78 -6.72 24.34
C ASN A 35 -12.59 -5.45 23.48
N THR A 36 -13.05 -4.31 23.98
CA THR A 36 -12.99 -2.98 23.33
C THR A 36 -11.59 -2.36 23.41
N ASN A 37 -10.61 -3.07 23.97
CA ASN A 37 -9.23 -2.62 24.16
C ASN A 37 -8.23 -3.33 23.23
N GLU A 38 -8.68 -3.86 22.10
CA GLU A 38 -7.76 -4.22 21.02
C GLU A 38 -7.24 -2.91 20.38
N TYR A 39 -5.99 -2.56 20.67
CA TYR A 39 -5.29 -1.50 19.94
C TYR A 39 -5.28 -1.89 18.46
N ARG A 40 -6.15 -1.25 17.68
CA ARG A 40 -6.12 -1.35 16.23
C ARG A 40 -5.21 -0.22 15.76
N PRO A 41 -4.02 -0.49 15.21
CA PRO A 41 -3.24 0.55 14.56
C PRO A 41 -4.15 1.25 13.56
N VAL A 42 -4.29 2.56 13.70
CA VAL A 42 -5.10 3.35 12.78
C VAL A 42 -4.34 3.33 11.46
N ASN A 43 -4.74 2.42 10.57
CA ASN A 43 -4.24 2.33 9.22
C ASN A 43 -4.63 3.65 8.51
N THR A 44 -3.73 4.63 8.60
CA THR A 44 -3.91 5.94 8.00
C THR A 44 -3.12 5.93 6.70
N MET A 45 -3.83 6.00 5.58
CA MET A 45 -3.24 6.24 4.27
C MET A 45 -2.99 7.73 4.14
N SER A 46 -1.75 8.13 3.91
CA SER A 46 -1.40 9.52 3.57
C SER A 46 -1.55 9.73 2.07
N ILE A 47 -2.20 10.82 1.66
CA ILE A 47 -2.32 11.22 0.26
C ILE A 47 -1.17 12.18 -0.05
N ASP A 48 -0.26 11.76 -0.92
CA ASP A 48 0.94 12.54 -1.26
C ASP A 48 0.65 13.50 -2.42
N ASP A 49 -0.12 13.07 -3.43
CA ASP A 49 -0.55 13.93 -4.54
C ASP A 49 -1.85 13.41 -5.19
N LEU A 50 -2.63 14.33 -5.76
CA LEU A 50 -3.81 14.04 -6.61
C LEU A 50 -3.81 15.02 -7.78
N VAL A 51 -3.57 14.49 -8.98
CA VAL A 51 -3.32 15.32 -10.17
C VAL A 51 -4.10 14.80 -11.36
N LEU A 52 -4.82 15.69 -12.02
CA LEU A 52 -5.38 15.43 -13.35
C LEU A 52 -4.43 15.98 -14.41
N TYR A 53 -3.80 15.06 -15.15
CA TYR A 53 -2.99 15.37 -16.31
C TYR A 53 -3.88 15.49 -17.55
N THR A 54 -3.76 16.61 -18.25
CA THR A 54 -4.37 16.89 -19.56
C THR A 54 -3.28 17.32 -20.53
N THR A 55 -3.59 17.50 -21.81
CA THR A 55 -2.59 17.89 -22.82
C THR A 55 -1.83 19.16 -22.40
N GLY A 56 -0.57 18.98 -21.97
CA GLY A 56 0.33 20.06 -21.55
C GLY A 56 0.03 20.72 -20.21
N GLN A 57 -0.90 20.19 -19.39
CA GLN A 57 -1.30 20.82 -18.12
C GLN A 57 -1.56 19.81 -17.00
N GLU A 58 -1.21 20.22 -15.78
CA GLU A 58 -1.53 19.52 -14.53
C GLU A 58 -2.57 20.32 -13.74
N HIS A 59 -3.63 19.66 -13.29
CA HIS A 59 -4.69 20.29 -12.50
C HIS A 59 -4.78 19.61 -11.13
N ARG A 60 -4.77 20.41 -10.05
CA ARG A 60 -4.85 19.96 -8.65
C ARG A 60 -6.07 20.49 -7.89
N ASP A 61 -6.94 21.25 -8.56
CA ASP A 61 -8.18 21.74 -7.94
C ASP A 61 -9.15 20.57 -7.66
N PRO A 62 -9.49 20.29 -6.39
CA PRO A 62 -10.38 19.19 -6.03
C PRO A 62 -11.74 19.26 -6.70
N ASN A 63 -12.29 20.46 -6.92
CA ASN A 63 -13.62 20.62 -7.52
C ASN A 63 -13.58 20.26 -9.00
N MET A 64 -12.59 20.77 -9.74
CA MET A 64 -12.35 20.42 -11.14
C MET A 64 -12.13 18.91 -11.33
N ILE A 65 -11.32 18.29 -10.46
CA ILE A 65 -11.03 16.86 -10.54
C ILE A 65 -12.29 16.03 -10.25
N LYS A 66 -13.07 16.41 -9.24
CA LYS A 66 -14.33 15.73 -8.93
C LYS A 66 -15.34 15.86 -10.08
N ASP A 67 -15.47 17.04 -10.67
CA ASP A 67 -16.32 17.29 -11.84
C ASP A 67 -15.87 16.46 -13.07
N PHE A 68 -14.55 16.35 -13.30
CA PHE A 68 -14.00 15.41 -14.28
C PHE A 68 -14.43 13.96 -14.00
N MET A 69 -14.33 13.49 -12.76
CA MET A 69 -14.74 12.13 -12.40
C MET A 69 -16.23 11.91 -12.54
N THR A 70 -17.07 12.87 -12.12
CA THR A 70 -18.53 12.77 -12.26
C THR A 70 -18.97 12.67 -13.72
N ARG A 71 -18.33 13.41 -14.64
CA ARG A 71 -18.69 13.37 -16.07
C ARG A 71 -18.22 12.13 -16.80
N ASN A 72 -17.09 11.55 -16.39
CA ASN A 72 -16.40 10.53 -17.20
C ASN A 72 -16.37 9.15 -16.53
N PHE A 73 -16.56 9.09 -15.21
CA PHE A 73 -16.48 7.89 -14.38
C PHE A 73 -17.53 7.96 -13.24
N PRO A 74 -18.83 8.10 -13.56
CA PRO A 74 -19.87 8.32 -12.55
C PRO A 74 -19.90 7.24 -11.46
N ASP A 75 -19.62 5.99 -11.81
CA ASP A 75 -19.59 4.86 -10.87
C ASP A 75 -18.37 4.86 -9.94
N TYR A 76 -17.33 5.63 -10.27
CA TYR A 76 -16.05 5.65 -9.57
C TYR A 76 -15.75 7.01 -8.93
N VAL A 77 -16.75 7.89 -8.79
CA VAL A 77 -16.56 9.21 -8.19
C VAL A 77 -15.98 9.10 -6.78
N ASN A 78 -16.31 8.08 -6.00
CA ASN A 78 -15.80 7.92 -4.63
C ASN A 78 -14.49 7.11 -4.53
N HIS A 79 -13.85 6.76 -5.64
CA HIS A 79 -12.59 5.98 -5.62
C HIS A 79 -11.36 6.80 -5.20
N PHE A 80 -11.41 8.12 -5.38
CA PHE A 80 -10.31 9.06 -5.11
C PHE A 80 -10.62 9.95 -3.90
N GLN A 81 -9.57 10.43 -3.25
CA GLN A 81 -9.65 11.28 -2.07
C GLN A 81 -9.43 12.75 -2.45
N TYR A 82 -10.51 13.45 -2.78
CA TYR A 82 -10.44 14.85 -3.24
C TYR A 82 -10.14 15.81 -2.09
N GLY A 83 -9.04 16.56 -2.20
CA GLY A 83 -8.67 17.60 -1.21
C GLY A 83 -8.31 17.07 0.18
N GLN A 84 -8.20 15.75 0.34
CA GLN A 84 -7.82 15.13 1.61
C GLN A 84 -6.32 14.90 1.68
N LYS A 85 -5.74 15.06 2.86
CA LYS A 85 -4.32 14.73 3.13
C LYS A 85 -4.14 13.30 3.66
N SER A 86 -5.20 12.70 4.18
CA SER A 86 -5.18 11.35 4.72
C SER A 86 -6.56 10.70 4.67
N SER A 87 -6.59 9.38 4.77
CA SER A 87 -7.81 8.57 4.83
C SER A 87 -7.60 7.40 5.79
N ASN A 88 -8.53 7.20 6.72
CA ASN A 88 -8.46 6.17 7.77
C ASN A 88 -9.17 4.86 7.37
N ASP A 89 -9.92 4.89 6.26
CA ASP A 89 -10.68 3.74 5.77
C ASP A 89 -10.24 3.42 4.34
N HIS A 90 -9.16 2.64 4.24
CA HIS A 90 -8.59 2.24 2.97
C HIS A 90 -8.51 0.72 2.78
N GLY A 91 -8.79 -0.06 3.84
CA GLY A 91 -8.81 -1.53 3.82
C GLY A 91 -7.46 -2.17 3.45
N ILE A 92 -6.33 -1.48 3.69
CA ILE A 92 -4.99 -2.00 3.40
C ILE A 92 -4.29 -2.19 4.73
N ASN A 93 -3.98 -3.43 5.06
CA ASN A 93 -3.02 -3.74 6.10
C ASN A 93 -1.77 -4.26 5.41
N SER A 94 -0.59 -3.81 5.82
CA SER A 94 0.65 -4.30 5.26
C SER A 94 1.71 -4.53 6.32
N THR A 95 2.33 -5.69 6.23
CA THR A 95 3.35 -6.16 7.17
C THR A 95 4.65 -6.46 6.43
N MET A 96 5.78 -6.20 7.09
CA MET A 96 7.09 -6.45 6.52
C MET A 96 8.04 -7.00 7.57
N GLU A 97 8.54 -8.20 7.34
CA GLU A 97 9.58 -8.82 8.16
C GLU A 97 10.90 -8.80 7.39
N LEU A 98 11.96 -8.23 7.98
CA LEU A 98 13.31 -8.31 7.41
C LEU A 98 13.89 -9.69 7.69
N LEU A 99 14.36 -10.36 6.64
CA LEU A 99 14.95 -11.69 6.72
C LEU A 99 16.46 -11.63 6.45
N GLU A 100 17.17 -12.68 6.82
CA GLU A 100 18.57 -12.87 6.46
C GLU A 100 18.77 -12.97 4.94
N ASN A 101 20.00 -12.70 4.49
CA ASN A 101 20.46 -12.79 3.10
C ASN A 101 19.75 -11.81 2.15
N ASN A 102 19.60 -10.55 2.56
CA ASN A 102 18.97 -9.48 1.75
C ASN A 102 17.56 -9.87 1.27
N ARG A 103 16.75 -10.44 2.16
CA ARG A 103 15.37 -10.81 1.88
C ARG A 103 14.41 -10.06 2.78
N VAL A 104 13.18 -9.97 2.32
CA VAL A 104 12.08 -9.40 3.07
C VAL A 104 10.84 -10.25 2.84
N LYS A 105 10.02 -10.42 3.86
CA LYS A 105 8.68 -10.99 3.72
C LYS A 105 7.67 -9.87 3.78
N LEU A 106 7.13 -9.49 2.62
CA LEU A 106 6.13 -8.44 2.49
C LEU A 106 4.75 -9.08 2.32
N ASN A 107 3.81 -8.81 3.23
CA ASN A 107 2.46 -9.37 3.23
C ASN A 107 2.43 -10.90 3.07
N GLY A 108 3.40 -11.60 3.66
CA GLY A 108 3.53 -13.06 3.56
C GLY A 108 4.38 -13.58 2.39
N THR A 109 4.70 -12.74 1.40
CA THR A 109 5.51 -13.12 0.22
C THR A 109 6.99 -12.78 0.42
N ILE A 110 7.87 -13.75 0.20
CA ILE A 110 9.33 -13.54 0.27
C ILE A 110 9.81 -12.85 -1.02
N MET A 111 10.54 -11.76 -0.86
CA MET A 111 11.15 -10.96 -1.92
C MET A 111 12.63 -10.69 -1.63
N ASN A 112 13.41 -10.46 -2.67
CA ASN A 112 14.81 -10.05 -2.55
C ASN A 112 14.89 -8.53 -2.50
N ILE A 113 15.74 -8.00 -1.62
CA ILE A 113 16.14 -6.60 -1.61
C ILE A 113 17.15 -6.41 -2.74
N VAL A 114 16.75 -5.71 -3.80
CA VAL A 114 17.58 -5.48 -4.99
C VAL A 114 18.36 -4.17 -4.92
N SER A 115 17.88 -3.21 -4.12
CA SER A 115 18.58 -1.96 -3.82
C SER A 115 18.08 -1.41 -2.48
N LYS A 116 18.94 -0.71 -1.75
CA LYS A 116 18.57 -0.02 -0.51
C LYS A 116 19.42 1.23 -0.33
N THR A 117 18.75 2.34 -0.02
CA THR A 117 19.31 3.62 0.40
C THR A 117 18.68 4.02 1.74
N ASP A 118 19.04 5.19 2.27
CA ASP A 118 18.42 5.73 3.50
C ASP A 118 16.95 6.14 3.32
N LYS A 119 16.50 6.32 2.08
CA LYS A 119 15.15 6.82 1.76
C LYS A 119 14.25 5.78 1.07
N GLU A 120 14.84 4.70 0.59
CA GLU A 120 14.13 3.73 -0.25
C GLU A 120 14.76 2.34 -0.18
N MET A 121 13.91 1.32 -0.15
CA MET A 121 14.27 -0.07 -0.38
C MET A 121 13.48 -0.59 -1.58
N LEU A 122 14.18 -1.17 -2.56
CA LEU A 122 13.56 -1.84 -3.70
C LEU A 122 13.54 -3.33 -3.45
N VAL A 123 12.35 -3.91 -3.55
CA VAL A 123 12.15 -5.34 -3.33
C VAL A 123 11.57 -5.97 -4.58
N SER A 124 11.91 -7.21 -4.86
CA SER A 124 11.42 -7.91 -6.05
C SER A 124 11.19 -9.39 -5.78
N PRO A 125 10.12 -9.99 -6.35
CA PRO A 125 9.98 -11.44 -6.32
C PRO A 125 11.16 -12.08 -7.05
N PRO A 126 11.49 -13.35 -6.75
CA PRO A 126 12.59 -14.06 -7.39
C PRO A 126 12.37 -14.21 -8.90
N ASP A 127 11.13 -14.37 -9.33
CA ASP A 127 10.77 -14.64 -10.72
C ASP A 127 10.60 -13.39 -11.58
N SER A 128 10.79 -13.55 -12.90
CA SER A 128 10.49 -12.52 -13.90
C SER A 128 9.03 -12.60 -14.37
N THR A 129 8.42 -11.45 -14.65
CA THR A 129 7.07 -11.32 -15.22
C THR A 129 7.16 -10.93 -16.69
N ASN A 130 6.15 -11.25 -17.50
CA ASN A 130 6.07 -10.75 -18.87
C ASN A 130 5.95 -9.23 -18.88
N MET A 131 6.74 -8.55 -19.71
CA MET A 131 6.59 -7.10 -19.89
C MET A 131 5.15 -6.83 -20.36
N PRO A 132 4.42 -5.91 -19.73
CA PRO A 132 3.13 -5.49 -20.28
C PRO A 132 3.40 -4.94 -21.68
N GLY A 133 3.06 -5.74 -22.68
CA GLY A 133 3.32 -5.41 -24.07
C GLY A 133 2.37 -4.32 -24.56
N PRO A 134 2.72 -3.60 -25.64
CA PRO A 134 1.74 -2.86 -26.39
C PRO A 134 0.72 -3.88 -26.93
N ASP A 135 -0.47 -3.90 -26.34
CA ASP A 135 -1.54 -4.69 -26.90
C ASP A 135 -1.91 -4.07 -28.25
N THR A 136 -1.52 -4.75 -29.33
CA THR A 136 -1.61 -4.25 -30.70
C THR A 136 -3.05 -3.96 -31.12
N PHE A 137 -4.04 -4.51 -30.42
CA PHE A 137 -5.46 -4.28 -30.70
C PHE A 137 -5.97 -2.91 -30.23
N LEU A 138 -5.35 -2.33 -29.20
CA LEU A 138 -5.82 -1.10 -28.55
C LEU A 138 -4.85 0.10 -28.69
N GLY A 139 -3.69 -0.12 -29.32
CA GLY A 139 -2.77 0.95 -29.74
C GLY A 139 -2.39 1.94 -28.63
N HIS A 140 -2.52 3.25 -28.92
CA HIS A 140 -2.19 4.36 -28.00
C HIS A 140 -2.95 4.29 -26.66
N CYS A 141 -4.19 3.79 -26.64
CA CYS A 141 -4.99 3.69 -25.42
C CYS A 141 -4.38 2.71 -24.39
N MET A 142 -3.84 1.58 -24.85
CA MET A 142 -3.15 0.64 -23.96
C MET A 142 -1.75 1.12 -23.59
N LEU A 143 -1.11 1.92 -24.43
CA LEU A 143 0.16 2.57 -24.09
C LEU A 143 -0.02 3.54 -22.91
N LEU A 144 -1.05 4.39 -22.94
CA LEU A 144 -1.37 5.27 -21.81
C LEU A 144 -1.64 4.50 -20.53
N HIS A 145 -2.43 3.43 -20.61
CA HIS A 145 -2.73 2.58 -19.46
C HIS A 145 -1.48 1.91 -18.87
N THR A 146 -0.60 1.40 -19.72
CA THR A 146 0.61 0.66 -19.31
C THR A 146 1.78 1.57 -18.96
N GLN A 147 1.70 2.89 -19.16
CA GLN A 147 2.81 3.79 -18.86
C GLN A 147 2.58 4.70 -17.65
N VAL A 148 1.40 4.65 -17.00
CA VAL A 148 1.20 5.31 -15.70
C VAL A 148 2.17 4.75 -14.63
N PRO A 149 2.30 3.42 -14.47
CA PRO A 149 3.47 2.84 -13.82
C PRO A 149 4.68 2.83 -14.78
N GLN A 150 5.82 3.32 -14.30
CA GLN A 150 7.11 3.21 -15.00
C GLN A 150 7.70 1.82 -14.77
N TYR A 151 7.62 0.97 -15.78
CA TYR A 151 8.30 -0.32 -15.79
C TYR A 151 9.78 -0.11 -16.13
N ASN A 152 10.68 -0.33 -15.17
CA ASN A 152 12.11 -0.37 -15.46
C ASN A 152 12.46 -1.71 -16.12
N PRO A 153 13.16 -1.71 -17.27
CA PRO A 153 13.64 -2.93 -17.89
C PRO A 153 14.65 -3.62 -16.96
N TYR A 154 14.76 -4.95 -17.11
CA TYR A 154 15.71 -5.77 -16.36
C TYR A 154 17.16 -5.44 -16.75
N TYR A 155 18.12 -5.63 -15.85
CA TYR A 155 19.56 -5.47 -16.12
C TYR A 155 20.05 -6.33 -17.32
N ILE A 156 19.38 -7.46 -17.64
CA ILE A 156 19.70 -8.28 -18.82
C ILE A 156 19.18 -7.66 -20.14
N CYS A 157 18.27 -6.69 -20.08
CA CYS A 157 17.77 -5.99 -21.28
C CYS A 157 18.85 -5.17 -21.99
N GLU A 158 19.78 -4.59 -21.23
CA GLU A 158 20.90 -3.83 -21.80
C GLU A 158 21.93 -4.74 -22.46
N SER A 159 22.09 -5.98 -21.99
CA SER A 159 23.07 -6.94 -22.55
C SER A 159 22.65 -7.59 -23.88
N ALA A 160 21.38 -7.44 -24.33
CA ALA A 160 20.83 -8.20 -25.46
C ALA A 160 20.02 -7.37 -26.49
N GLY A 161 20.37 -6.10 -26.70
CA GLY A 161 19.88 -5.36 -27.88
C GLY A 161 18.41 -4.93 -27.86
N GLY A 162 17.83 -4.66 -26.69
CA GLY A 162 16.72 -3.71 -26.57
C GLY A 162 15.28 -4.21 -26.74
N ASN A 163 15.01 -5.50 -26.93
CA ASN A 163 13.63 -6.03 -27.04
C ASN A 163 13.28 -6.98 -25.90
N CYS A 164 12.87 -6.43 -24.75
CA CYS A 164 12.56 -7.22 -23.57
C CYS A 164 11.11 -7.73 -23.53
N LYS A 165 10.96 -9.06 -23.60
CA LYS A 165 9.68 -9.75 -23.39
C LYS A 165 9.35 -9.98 -21.91
N LYS A 166 10.33 -9.84 -21.03
CA LYS A 166 10.20 -10.06 -19.58
C LYS A 166 10.87 -8.93 -18.80
N TYR A 167 10.33 -8.62 -17.63
CA TYR A 167 10.86 -7.64 -16.68
C TYR A 167 10.78 -8.20 -15.26
N ARG A 168 11.55 -7.62 -14.34
CA ARG A 168 11.44 -7.94 -12.91
C ARG A 168 10.62 -6.85 -12.23
N GLN A 169 9.45 -7.22 -11.73
CA GLN A 169 8.59 -6.30 -11.03
C GLN A 169 9.25 -5.88 -9.71
N THR A 170 9.47 -4.58 -9.55
CA THR A 170 10.04 -4.02 -8.33
C THR A 170 8.93 -3.37 -7.53
N TYR A 171 9.02 -3.41 -6.21
CA TYR A 171 8.12 -2.70 -5.31
C TYR A 171 8.96 -1.75 -4.48
N PRO A 172 8.80 -0.42 -4.65
CA PRO A 172 9.49 0.52 -3.79
C PRO A 172 8.85 0.51 -2.39
N ILE A 173 9.71 0.56 -1.38
CA ILE A 173 9.35 0.77 0.02
C ILE A 173 10.04 2.05 0.45
N ILE A 174 9.26 3.06 0.84
CA ILE A 174 9.79 4.34 1.30
C ILE A 174 10.28 4.18 2.73
N ILE A 175 11.46 4.71 3.02
CA ILE A 175 12.06 4.74 4.36
C ILE A 175 12.01 6.20 4.84
N SER A 176 11.42 6.43 6.01
CA SER A 176 11.39 7.76 6.63
C SER A 176 11.61 7.61 8.13
N GLY A 177 12.82 7.96 8.58
CA GLY A 177 13.25 7.70 9.95
C GLY A 177 13.30 6.20 10.23
N ASN A 178 12.56 5.75 11.23
CA ASN A 178 12.47 4.32 11.59
C ASN A 178 11.28 3.61 10.94
N ASP A 179 10.45 4.35 10.20
CA ASP A 179 9.22 3.85 9.61
C ASP A 179 9.39 3.48 8.13
N TYR A 180 8.60 2.50 7.70
CA TYR A 180 8.53 2.04 6.32
C TYR A 180 7.14 2.30 5.77
N TYR A 181 7.06 2.68 4.50
CA TYR A 181 5.79 2.96 3.85
C TYR A 181 5.70 2.27 2.50
N LEU A 182 4.53 1.67 2.20
CA LEU A 182 4.22 1.22 0.86
C LEU A 182 3.57 2.36 0.08
N PRO A 183 4.15 2.77 -1.06
CA PRO A 183 3.46 3.62 -2.00
C PRO A 183 2.34 2.83 -2.69
N LEU A 184 1.28 3.55 -2.99
CA LEU A 184 0.05 3.10 -3.62
C LEU A 184 -0.26 4.04 -4.76
N LEU A 185 -0.80 3.47 -5.83
CA LEU A 185 -1.14 4.21 -7.04
C LEU A 185 -2.57 3.90 -7.43
N LYS A 186 -3.40 4.93 -7.49
CA LYS A 186 -4.72 4.87 -8.14
C LYS A 186 -4.69 5.76 -9.36
N TYR A 187 -5.25 5.32 -10.46
CA TYR A 187 -5.37 6.18 -11.63
C TYR A 187 -6.62 5.89 -12.45
N ALA A 188 -7.10 6.91 -13.15
CA ALA A 188 -8.19 6.80 -14.10
C ALA A 188 -7.75 7.41 -15.43
N VAL A 189 -7.93 6.68 -16.52
CA VAL A 189 -7.55 7.09 -17.88
C VAL A 189 -8.82 7.30 -18.68
N LYS A 190 -9.00 8.50 -19.21
CA LYS A 190 -9.98 8.81 -20.23
C LYS A 190 -9.23 9.06 -21.54
N SER A 191 -9.53 8.27 -22.55
CA SER A 191 -9.08 8.50 -23.92
C SER A 191 -10.25 8.30 -24.90
N ASN A 192 -10.08 8.63 -26.17
CA ASN A 192 -11.12 8.49 -27.18
C ASN A 192 -11.49 7.02 -27.46
N CYS A 193 -10.59 6.07 -27.17
CA CYS A 193 -10.80 4.64 -27.41
C CYS A 193 -11.00 3.80 -26.15
N ASN A 194 -10.80 4.36 -24.95
CA ASN A 194 -10.94 3.58 -23.71
C ASN A 194 -11.18 4.49 -22.49
N ILE A 195 -11.93 3.98 -21.52
CA ILE A 195 -12.15 4.57 -20.21
C ILE A 195 -11.82 3.49 -19.18
N PHE A 196 -10.85 3.75 -18.31
CA PHE A 196 -10.34 2.74 -17.38
C PHE A 196 -10.04 3.32 -16.00
N THR A 197 -10.24 2.52 -14.96
CA THR A 197 -9.77 2.83 -13.59
C THR A 197 -8.90 1.69 -13.08
N HIS A 198 -7.78 2.04 -12.44
CA HIS A 198 -6.86 1.11 -11.79
C HIS A 198 -6.66 1.49 -10.33
N SER A 199 -6.47 0.47 -9.50
CA SER A 199 -5.92 0.63 -8.16
C SER A 199 -4.87 -0.45 -7.94
N SER A 200 -3.63 -0.04 -7.71
CA SER A 200 -2.53 -0.95 -7.41
C SER A 200 -2.15 -0.90 -5.93
N LYS A 201 -2.02 -2.09 -5.32
CA LYS A 201 -1.75 -2.29 -3.89
C LYS A 201 -0.85 -3.52 -3.68
N PRO A 202 0.47 -3.39 -3.45
CA PRO A 202 1.31 -2.17 -3.52
C PRO A 202 1.52 -1.68 -4.96
N MET A 203 2.03 -0.45 -5.12
CA MET A 203 2.41 0.09 -6.43
C MET A 203 3.52 -0.77 -7.07
N PRO A 204 3.30 -1.34 -8.26
CA PRO A 204 4.33 -2.03 -9.01
C PRO A 204 5.20 -0.98 -9.70
N ASN A 205 6.47 -0.97 -9.35
CA ASN A 205 7.50 -0.03 -9.79
C ASN A 205 7.20 1.42 -9.39
N TYR A 206 7.74 2.39 -10.12
CA TYR A 206 7.59 3.81 -9.85
C TYR A 206 6.41 4.42 -10.58
N PHE A 207 5.86 5.51 -10.05
CA PHE A 207 4.98 6.39 -10.83
C PHE A 207 5.79 7.08 -11.94
N ASN A 208 5.34 6.97 -13.19
CA ASN A 208 5.98 7.64 -14.31
C ASN A 208 5.71 9.14 -14.27
N ARG A 209 6.73 9.93 -13.90
CA ARG A 209 6.60 11.40 -13.83
C ARG A 209 6.60 12.09 -15.19
N ASN A 210 6.88 11.36 -16.27
CA ASN A 210 6.98 11.93 -17.62
C ASN A 210 5.64 11.90 -18.39
N LEU A 211 4.50 11.67 -17.73
CA LEU A 211 3.17 11.58 -18.39
C LEU A 211 2.86 12.73 -19.37
N LEU A 212 3.33 13.94 -19.08
CA LEU A 212 3.10 15.10 -19.95
C LEU A 212 4.04 15.17 -21.17
N ASN A 213 5.12 14.39 -21.21
CA ASN A 213 6.10 14.40 -22.29
C ASN A 213 5.64 13.53 -23.47
N GLY A 214 4.46 13.84 -24.02
CA GLY A 214 3.93 13.24 -25.25
C GLY A 214 3.06 11.99 -25.06
N MET A 215 2.87 11.50 -23.83
CA MET A 215 1.95 10.38 -23.57
C MET A 215 0.49 10.84 -23.56
N VAL A 216 0.16 11.93 -22.87
CA VAL A 216 -1.20 12.51 -22.88
C VAL A 216 -1.38 13.33 -24.16
N GLN A 217 -2.07 12.75 -25.15
CA GLN A 217 -2.34 13.38 -26.45
C GLN A 217 -3.72 14.04 -26.47
N ASN A 218 -4.12 14.58 -27.63
CA ASN A 218 -5.36 15.32 -27.79
C ASN A 218 -6.59 14.52 -27.28
N LYS A 219 -7.29 15.10 -26.30
CA LYS A 219 -8.48 14.57 -25.59
C LYS A 219 -8.19 13.46 -24.56
N ASP A 220 -6.93 13.08 -24.37
CA ASP A 220 -6.56 12.19 -23.28
C ASP A 220 -6.56 12.93 -21.95
N SER A 221 -6.90 12.23 -20.88
CA SER A 221 -6.80 12.73 -19.52
C SER A 221 -6.48 11.58 -18.58
N VAL A 222 -5.53 11.81 -17.69
CA VAL A 222 -5.12 10.81 -16.69
C VAL A 222 -5.22 11.45 -15.31
N LEU A 223 -6.15 10.96 -14.49
CA LEU A 223 -6.17 11.27 -13.06
C LEU A 223 -5.25 10.29 -12.34
N VAL A 224 -4.33 10.79 -11.52
CA VAL A 224 -3.44 9.97 -10.69
C VAL A 224 -3.53 10.43 -9.25
N GLN A 225 -3.65 9.46 -8.34
CA GLN A 225 -3.45 9.66 -6.91
C GLN A 225 -2.29 8.79 -6.44
N VAL A 226 -1.29 9.45 -5.87
CA VAL A 226 -0.19 8.80 -5.16
C VAL A 226 -0.46 8.92 -3.68
N SER A 227 -0.38 7.79 -2.99
CA SER A 227 -0.59 7.72 -1.55
C SER A 227 0.36 6.72 -0.93
N ARG A 228 0.54 6.76 0.38
CA ARG A 228 1.38 5.81 1.10
C ARG A 228 0.71 5.32 2.37
N VAL A 229 0.95 4.06 2.69
CA VAL A 229 0.48 3.44 3.94
C VAL A 229 1.69 3.01 4.74
N GLN A 230 1.65 3.26 6.05
CA GLN A 230 2.70 2.77 6.94
C GLN A 230 2.65 1.24 6.98
N ILE A 231 3.83 0.63 6.98
CA ILE A 231 4.01 -0.80 7.09
C ILE A 231 4.25 -1.14 8.56
N THR A 232 3.56 -2.15 9.05
CA THR A 232 3.89 -2.73 10.36
C THR A 232 5.11 -3.63 10.19
N LYS A 233 6.20 -3.27 10.85
CA LYS A 233 7.45 -4.05 10.85
C LYS A 233 7.48 -5.07 11.97
#